data_AF-A0AAU6KSQ9-F1
#
_entry.id   AF-A0AAU6KSQ9-F1
#
_cell.length_a   1.000
_cell.length_b   1.000
_cell.length_c   1.000
_cell.angle_alpha   90.00
_cell.angle_beta   90.00
_cell.angle_gamma   90.00
#
_symmetry.space_group_name_H-M   'P 1'
#
loop_
_entity.id
_entity.type
_entity.pdbx_description
1 polymer ?
#
loop_
_entity_poly.entity_id
_entity_poly.type
_entity_poly.pdbx_seq_one_letter_code
_entity_poly.pdbx_strand_id
1 'polypeptide(L)'
;MLGGAGILLGVTAVPAQAAEVSYKTECIPPAASGLDPVEGTTKVEVTAPATAKVGDEIEVVWKFVQAASKNPDLIVLPKDSVKPTGTLKASGAQTADIAMEGPQENPEIPKGGDMVLSDMTGKAKLTTAGDVTLTPDAYTITAYSTDTKCTPKEAVPAAATIKVTAAEGGSTTSGGSTSGGTTTSGTTTSGGSTTSGGTTSGGTTSGGSTSGGSTSGGSTSGGSTSGGDDGQTDFAGKTVTTSFACTSPGPAKIDSSATINAKKNGGSYDLTVKTAEGVMDSPAPLPAGALKPSMVITVGGDDSGSLKVEGPANKDALNTGDPVSLGDMTGTYKPGADGKATLSPGDLTIVVTLSAGSDPITIPCKATKTAVSLELDVQKQAGGVSGATTSGSGSSSGSSSSSSSSSGGGLAETGANDHGGLRALGLVAGTVILLGGAIFTFMPRKRLR
;
A
#
# COMPACT_ATOMS: atom_id res chain seq x y z
N MET A 1 -66.49 -20.74 -19.45
CA MET A 1 -65.28 -21.41 -18.96
C MET A 1 -64.50 -21.84 -20.20
N LEU A 2 -63.70 -20.99 -20.86
CA LEU A 2 -62.46 -20.35 -20.39
C LEU A 2 -61.51 -21.33 -19.70
N GLY A 3 -60.31 -21.49 -20.28
CA GLY A 3 -59.27 -22.42 -19.81
C GLY A 3 -58.12 -22.58 -20.81
N GLY A 4 -57.68 -21.50 -21.45
CA GLY A 4 -56.55 -21.54 -22.39
C GLY A 4 -55.22 -21.55 -21.63
N ALA A 5 -54.50 -22.68 -21.65
CA ALA A 5 -53.15 -22.78 -21.13
C ALA A 5 -52.14 -22.28 -22.17
N GLY A 6 -51.89 -20.96 -22.18
CA GLY A 6 -50.81 -20.37 -22.98
C GLY A 6 -49.46 -20.79 -22.42
N ILE A 7 -48.78 -21.73 -23.09
CA ILE A 7 -47.38 -22.06 -22.80
C ILE A 7 -46.54 -20.87 -23.25
N LEU A 8 -46.05 -20.10 -22.28
CA LEU A 8 -45.01 -19.09 -22.51
C LEU A 8 -43.75 -19.80 -22.99
N LEU A 9 -43.51 -19.76 -24.31
CA LEU A 9 -42.21 -20.06 -24.89
C LEU A 9 -41.23 -18.98 -24.43
N GLY A 10 -40.59 -19.23 -23.28
CA GLY A 10 -39.45 -18.44 -22.84
C GLY A 10 -38.39 -18.47 -23.93
N VAL A 11 -37.96 -17.29 -24.36
CA VAL A 11 -36.85 -17.16 -25.32
C VAL A 11 -35.60 -17.69 -24.65
N THR A 12 -35.24 -18.94 -24.95
CA THR A 12 -33.92 -19.47 -24.62
C THR A 12 -32.92 -18.68 -25.44
N ALA A 13 -32.30 -17.68 -24.82
CA ALA A 13 -31.20 -16.94 -25.43
C ALA A 13 -30.09 -17.93 -25.76
N VAL A 14 -29.97 -18.28 -27.04
CA VAL A 14 -28.87 -19.11 -27.52
C VAL A 14 -27.59 -18.29 -27.32
N PRO A 15 -26.62 -18.74 -26.52
CA PRO A 15 -25.35 -18.03 -26.39
C PRO A 15 -24.68 -18.03 -27.77
N ALA A 16 -24.40 -16.84 -28.30
CA ALA A 16 -23.66 -16.73 -29.55
C ALA A 16 -22.18 -16.95 -29.28
N GLN A 17 -21.58 -17.76 -30.16
CA GLN A 17 -20.18 -17.75 -30.59
C GLN A 17 -19.27 -16.87 -29.72
N ALA A 18 -18.69 -17.46 -28.68
CA ALA A 18 -17.55 -16.86 -28.01
C ALA A 18 -16.35 -17.01 -28.96
N ALA A 19 -15.89 -15.90 -29.56
CA ALA A 19 -14.78 -15.93 -30.50
C ALA A 19 -13.46 -15.67 -29.77
N GLU A 20 -12.50 -16.59 -29.92
CA GLU A 20 -11.12 -16.33 -29.51
C GLU A 20 -10.51 -15.28 -30.46
N VAL A 21 -10.07 -14.15 -29.91
CA VAL A 21 -9.27 -13.15 -30.62
C VAL A 21 -7.87 -13.08 -30.02
N SER A 22 -6.88 -12.98 -30.90
CA SER A 22 -5.46 -12.95 -30.56
C SER A 22 -4.85 -11.66 -31.10
N TYR A 23 -4.14 -10.90 -30.26
CA TYR A 23 -3.55 -9.62 -30.64
C TYR A 23 -2.27 -9.29 -29.86
N LYS A 24 -1.34 -8.58 -30.51
CA LYS A 24 -0.13 -8.03 -29.88
C LYS A 24 -0.48 -6.99 -28.83
N THR A 25 0.17 -7.11 -27.68
CA THR A 25 -0.03 -6.25 -26.52
C THR A 25 1.32 -5.92 -25.89
N GLU A 26 1.54 -4.67 -25.51
CA GLU A 26 2.64 -4.28 -24.63
C GLU A 26 2.10 -4.07 -23.22
N CYS A 27 2.71 -4.78 -22.27
CA CYS A 27 2.47 -4.63 -20.85
C CYS A 27 3.63 -3.83 -20.23
N ILE A 28 3.32 -2.64 -19.72
CA ILE A 28 4.27 -1.76 -19.02
C ILE A 28 4.17 -2.08 -17.52
N PRO A 29 5.23 -2.62 -16.89
CA PRO A 29 5.26 -2.87 -15.45
C PRO A 29 5.18 -1.56 -14.63
N PRO A 30 4.83 -1.65 -13.34
CA PRO A 30 4.91 -0.50 -12.44
C PRO A 30 6.35 0.04 -12.39
N ALA A 31 6.55 1.35 -12.50
CA ALA A 31 7.89 1.96 -12.50
C ALA A 31 8.73 1.60 -11.25
N ALA A 32 8.08 1.31 -10.12
CA ALA A 32 8.74 0.85 -8.89
C ALA A 32 9.41 -0.54 -9.01
N SER A 33 9.03 -1.35 -10.01
CA SER A 33 9.64 -2.67 -10.25
C SER A 33 10.99 -2.59 -10.96
N GLY A 34 11.32 -1.47 -11.61
CA GLY A 34 12.53 -1.33 -12.42
C GLY A 34 12.59 -2.25 -13.66
N LEU A 35 11.46 -2.85 -14.05
CA LEU A 35 11.36 -3.73 -15.22
C LEU A 35 11.00 -2.95 -16.49
N ASP A 36 11.64 -3.32 -17.60
CA ASP A 36 11.32 -2.78 -18.93
C ASP A 36 9.91 -3.23 -19.41
N PRO A 37 9.28 -2.48 -20.34
CA PRO A 37 8.06 -2.92 -21.02
C PRO A 37 8.21 -4.28 -21.71
N VAL A 38 7.17 -5.11 -21.63
CA VAL A 38 7.14 -6.46 -22.21
C VAL A 38 6.10 -6.52 -23.33
N GLU A 39 6.53 -6.84 -24.55
CA GLU A 39 5.61 -7.18 -25.65
C GLU A 39 5.30 -8.67 -25.67
N GLY A 40 4.02 -9.00 -25.89
CA GLY A 40 3.54 -10.37 -25.99
C GLY A 40 2.23 -10.47 -26.77
N THR A 41 1.59 -11.64 -26.69
CA THR A 41 0.31 -11.91 -27.37
C THR A 41 -0.77 -12.18 -26.34
N THR A 42 -1.81 -11.35 -26.35
CA THR A 42 -3.04 -11.55 -25.58
C THR A 42 -3.99 -12.40 -26.41
N LYS A 43 -4.59 -13.41 -25.80
CA LYS A 43 -5.68 -14.21 -26.39
C LYS A 43 -6.85 -14.24 -25.44
N VAL A 44 -8.02 -13.86 -25.93
CA VAL A 44 -9.22 -13.69 -25.11
C VAL A 44 -10.45 -14.17 -25.84
N GLU A 45 -11.41 -14.65 -25.07
CA GLU A 45 -12.70 -15.15 -25.53
C GLU A 45 -13.79 -14.25 -24.95
N VAL A 46 -14.53 -13.53 -25.81
CA VAL A 46 -15.60 -12.62 -25.37
C VAL A 46 -16.96 -13.26 -25.61
N THR A 47 -17.76 -13.36 -24.54
CA THR A 47 -19.12 -13.93 -24.58
C THR A 47 -20.15 -12.84 -24.33
N ALA A 48 -21.11 -12.71 -25.24
CA ALA A 48 -22.22 -11.75 -25.19
C ALA A 48 -23.50 -12.35 -25.80
N PRO A 49 -24.70 -11.84 -25.49
CA PRO A 49 -25.93 -12.32 -26.12
C PRO A 49 -25.94 -12.02 -27.63
N ALA A 50 -26.39 -12.99 -28.44
CA ALA A 50 -26.51 -12.85 -29.90
C ALA A 50 -27.40 -11.68 -30.33
N THR A 51 -28.46 -11.47 -29.56
CA THR A 51 -29.57 -10.55 -29.85
C THR A 51 -30.06 -9.95 -28.54
N ALA A 52 -30.42 -8.67 -28.57
CA ALA A 52 -31.02 -7.97 -27.44
C ALA A 52 -31.96 -6.85 -27.95
N LYS A 53 -32.64 -6.15 -27.03
CA LYS A 53 -33.53 -5.01 -27.35
C LYS A 53 -32.93 -3.70 -26.86
N VAL A 54 -33.31 -2.60 -27.51
CA VAL A 54 -33.06 -1.25 -27.00
C VAL A 54 -33.72 -1.11 -25.62
N GLY A 55 -32.93 -0.71 -24.63
CA GLY A 55 -33.33 -0.62 -23.22
C GLY A 55 -32.68 -1.69 -22.33
N ASP A 56 -32.26 -2.82 -22.90
CA ASP A 56 -31.66 -3.93 -22.15
C ASP A 56 -30.32 -3.54 -21.52
N GLU A 57 -30.08 -4.00 -20.29
CA GLU A 57 -28.75 -4.07 -19.69
C GLU A 57 -28.25 -5.50 -19.88
N ILE A 58 -27.22 -5.67 -20.69
CA ILE A 58 -26.59 -6.96 -20.95
C ILE A 58 -25.33 -7.11 -20.10
N GLU A 59 -25.04 -8.35 -19.70
CA GLU A 59 -23.76 -8.74 -19.15
C GLU A 59 -22.87 -9.30 -20.27
N VAL A 60 -21.59 -8.95 -20.23
CA VAL A 60 -20.56 -9.42 -21.14
C VAL A 60 -19.44 -10.04 -20.32
N VAL A 61 -18.94 -11.19 -20.75
CA VAL A 61 -17.81 -11.89 -20.12
C VAL A 61 -16.60 -11.82 -21.06
N TRP A 62 -15.45 -11.51 -20.50
CA TRP A 62 -14.14 -11.57 -21.16
C TRP A 62 -13.30 -12.59 -20.42
N LYS A 63 -13.01 -13.70 -21.08
CA LYS A 63 -12.19 -14.79 -20.56
C LYS A 63 -10.78 -14.73 -21.13
N PHE A 64 -9.76 -14.82 -20.27
CA PHE A 64 -8.37 -14.87 -20.72
C PHE A 64 -7.99 -16.31 -21.09
N VAL A 65 -7.62 -16.52 -22.36
CA VAL A 65 -7.00 -17.78 -22.82
C VAL A 65 -5.48 -17.71 -22.64
N GLN A 66 -4.89 -16.52 -22.86
CA GLN A 66 -3.47 -16.26 -22.69
C GLN A 66 -3.27 -14.76 -22.40
N ALA A 67 -2.55 -14.41 -21.34
CA ALA A 67 -2.08 -13.04 -21.12
C ALA A 67 -0.79 -12.78 -21.92
N ALA A 68 -0.56 -11.53 -22.34
CA ALA A 68 0.67 -11.16 -23.03
C ALA A 68 1.92 -11.18 -22.13
N SER A 69 1.77 -10.89 -20.84
CA SER A 69 2.86 -10.93 -19.86
C SER A 69 2.98 -12.30 -19.16
N LYS A 70 4.20 -12.60 -18.70
CA LYS A 70 4.50 -13.67 -17.74
C LYS A 70 4.77 -13.05 -16.37
N ASN A 71 4.71 -13.85 -15.31
CA ASN A 71 5.23 -13.43 -14.00
C ASN A 71 6.76 -13.23 -14.09
N PRO A 72 7.33 -12.07 -13.70
CA PRO A 72 8.77 -11.87 -13.65
C PRO A 72 9.48 -12.88 -12.73
N ASP A 73 10.78 -13.13 -12.95
CA ASP A 73 11.57 -14.09 -12.18
C ASP A 73 12.00 -13.59 -10.78
N LEU A 74 11.22 -12.66 -10.20
CA LEU A 74 11.52 -11.99 -8.93
C LEU A 74 10.83 -12.69 -7.77
N ILE A 75 9.52 -12.88 -7.86
CA ILE A 75 8.66 -13.39 -6.79
C ILE A 75 7.68 -14.45 -7.32
N VAL A 76 7.22 -15.34 -6.44
CA VAL A 76 6.03 -16.16 -6.72
C VAL A 76 4.82 -15.27 -6.45
N LEU A 77 3.85 -15.22 -7.36
CA LEU A 77 2.57 -14.56 -7.08
C LEU A 77 1.68 -15.57 -6.35
N PRO A 78 1.26 -15.32 -5.11
CA PRO A 78 0.45 -16.25 -4.35
C PRO A 78 -0.94 -16.40 -4.97
N LYS A 79 -1.68 -17.41 -4.49
CA LYS A 79 -3.08 -17.56 -4.84
C LYS A 79 -3.86 -16.28 -4.48
N ASP A 80 -4.84 -15.92 -5.32
CA ASP A 80 -5.81 -14.83 -5.07
C ASP A 80 -5.14 -13.46 -4.80
N SER A 81 -4.06 -13.15 -5.54
CA SER A 81 -3.25 -11.93 -5.42
C SER A 81 -3.25 -11.05 -6.67
N VAL A 82 -3.88 -11.49 -7.76
CA VAL A 82 -3.90 -10.84 -9.06
C VAL A 82 -5.34 -10.52 -9.45
N LYS A 83 -5.59 -9.25 -9.78
CA LYS A 83 -6.90 -8.75 -10.20
C LYS A 83 -6.82 -8.15 -11.61
N PRO A 84 -7.55 -8.71 -12.59
CA PRO A 84 -7.67 -8.11 -13.91
C PRO A 84 -8.80 -7.07 -13.95
N THR A 85 -8.54 -5.95 -14.61
CA THR A 85 -9.55 -4.96 -15.03
C THR A 85 -9.27 -4.54 -16.46
N GLY A 86 -10.26 -4.04 -17.21
CA GLY A 86 -10.01 -3.60 -18.58
C GLY A 86 -11.18 -2.86 -19.21
N THR A 87 -11.00 -2.54 -20.49
CA THR A 87 -12.00 -1.83 -21.29
C THR A 87 -12.36 -2.65 -22.51
N LEU A 88 -13.66 -2.87 -22.72
CA LEU A 88 -14.21 -3.49 -23.93
C LEU A 88 -14.96 -2.43 -24.73
N LYS A 89 -14.59 -2.23 -26.00
CA LYS A 89 -15.17 -1.20 -26.86
C LYS A 89 -16.37 -1.70 -27.62
N ALA A 90 -17.54 -1.12 -27.36
CA ALA A 90 -18.70 -1.20 -28.23
C ALA A 90 -18.57 -0.19 -29.38
N SER A 91 -18.93 -0.61 -30.59
CA SER A 91 -18.91 0.20 -31.81
C SER A 91 -20.02 -0.24 -32.79
N GLY A 92 -20.28 0.53 -33.85
CA GLY A 92 -21.34 0.25 -34.82
C GLY A 92 -22.58 1.08 -34.54
N ALA A 93 -23.72 0.44 -34.24
CA ALA A 93 -24.98 1.14 -33.94
C ALA A 93 -24.92 2.01 -32.68
N GLN A 94 -24.03 1.68 -31.73
CA GLN A 94 -23.68 2.54 -30.60
C GLN A 94 -22.19 2.44 -30.31
N THR A 95 -21.62 3.50 -29.71
CA THR A 95 -20.22 3.53 -29.26
C THR A 95 -20.19 3.74 -27.75
N ALA A 96 -19.47 2.88 -27.03
CA ALA A 96 -19.28 2.98 -25.58
C ALA A 96 -18.02 2.23 -25.14
N ASP A 97 -17.33 2.76 -24.12
CA ASP A 97 -16.30 2.03 -23.38
C ASP A 97 -16.99 1.28 -22.23
N ILE A 98 -16.96 -0.05 -22.26
CA ILE A 98 -17.53 -0.92 -21.23
C ILE A 98 -16.40 -1.26 -20.25
N ALA A 99 -16.56 -0.87 -18.99
CA ALA A 99 -15.65 -1.28 -17.93
C ALA A 99 -15.82 -2.78 -17.64
N MET A 100 -14.70 -3.50 -17.61
CA MET A 100 -14.60 -4.92 -17.34
C MET A 100 -13.82 -5.12 -16.04
N GLU A 101 -14.33 -5.94 -15.12
CA GLU A 101 -13.70 -6.24 -13.83
C GLU A 101 -13.79 -7.74 -13.53
N GLY A 102 -12.67 -8.35 -13.18
CA GLY A 102 -12.60 -9.72 -12.68
C GLY A 102 -12.40 -9.76 -11.16
N PRO A 103 -12.74 -10.88 -10.50
CA PRO A 103 -12.40 -11.09 -9.10
C PRO A 103 -10.87 -11.17 -8.93
N GLN A 104 -10.37 -10.92 -7.72
CA GLN A 104 -8.96 -11.12 -7.39
C GLN A 104 -8.69 -12.61 -7.13
N GLU A 105 -8.72 -13.41 -8.20
CA GLU A 105 -8.61 -14.86 -8.16
C GLU A 105 -7.59 -15.34 -9.19
N ASN A 106 -6.60 -16.10 -8.72
CA ASN A 106 -5.59 -16.75 -9.55
C ASN A 106 -5.01 -17.95 -8.79
N PRO A 107 -4.58 -19.04 -9.46
CA PRO A 107 -3.70 -20.03 -8.84
C PRO A 107 -2.37 -19.38 -8.46
N GLU A 108 -1.59 -20.01 -7.58
CA GLU A 108 -0.21 -19.60 -7.33
C GLU A 108 0.59 -19.64 -8.63
N ILE A 109 1.21 -18.51 -9.01
CA ILE A 109 1.96 -18.35 -10.26
C ILE A 109 3.45 -18.38 -9.94
N PRO A 110 4.19 -19.42 -10.36
CA PRO A 110 5.63 -19.53 -10.10
C PRO A 110 6.40 -18.43 -10.83
N LYS A 111 7.65 -18.21 -10.41
CA LYS A 111 8.57 -17.29 -11.07
C LYS A 111 8.76 -17.66 -12.54
N GLY A 112 8.69 -16.69 -13.45
CA GLY A 112 8.74 -16.95 -14.91
C GLY A 112 7.49 -17.64 -15.50
N GLY A 113 6.49 -17.96 -14.67
CA GLY A 113 5.28 -18.68 -15.06
C GLY A 113 4.35 -17.87 -15.96
N ASP A 114 3.44 -18.56 -16.66
CA ASP A 114 2.37 -17.92 -17.41
C ASP A 114 1.41 -17.17 -16.48
N MET A 115 1.07 -15.94 -16.83
CA MET A 115 0.15 -15.14 -16.03
C MET A 115 -1.28 -15.66 -16.22
N VAL A 116 -1.86 -16.22 -15.15
CA VAL A 116 -3.24 -16.69 -15.11
C VAL A 116 -4.10 -15.57 -14.53
N LEU A 117 -5.10 -15.12 -15.30
CA LEU A 117 -6.03 -14.06 -14.93
C LEU A 117 -7.44 -14.65 -14.84
N SER A 118 -8.24 -14.19 -13.88
CA SER A 118 -9.67 -14.48 -13.81
C SER A 118 -10.45 -13.89 -14.99
N ASP A 119 -11.63 -14.45 -15.26
CA ASP A 119 -12.57 -13.87 -16.22
C ASP A 119 -13.07 -12.52 -15.69
N MET A 120 -13.18 -11.54 -16.59
CA MET A 120 -13.75 -10.23 -16.29
C MET A 120 -15.20 -10.17 -16.75
N THR A 121 -16.03 -9.48 -15.96
CA THR A 121 -17.44 -9.19 -16.31
C THR A 121 -17.63 -7.69 -16.49
N GLY A 122 -18.55 -7.30 -17.38
CA GLY A 122 -18.91 -5.91 -17.61
C GLY A 122 -20.37 -5.78 -18.01
N LYS A 123 -20.99 -4.66 -17.64
CA LYS A 123 -22.39 -4.36 -17.93
C LYS A 123 -22.51 -3.29 -19.00
N ALA A 124 -23.31 -3.54 -20.02
CA ALA A 124 -23.55 -2.60 -21.11
C ALA A 124 -25.04 -2.36 -21.31
N LYS A 125 -25.46 -1.10 -21.28
CA LYS A 125 -26.82 -0.72 -21.66
C LYS A 125 -26.90 -0.48 -23.17
N LEU A 126 -27.92 -1.07 -23.80
CA LEU A 126 -28.14 -0.95 -25.24
C LEU A 126 -29.16 0.16 -25.51
N THR A 127 -28.76 1.19 -26.24
CA THR A 127 -29.57 2.42 -26.44
C THR A 127 -30.00 2.63 -27.89
N THR A 128 -29.33 2.01 -28.85
CA THR A 128 -29.57 2.21 -30.29
C THR A 128 -29.77 0.86 -30.98
N ALA A 129 -30.77 0.76 -31.86
CA ALA A 129 -31.02 -0.45 -32.63
C ALA A 129 -30.04 -0.56 -33.81
N GLY A 130 -29.65 -1.79 -34.15
CA GLY A 130 -28.62 -2.12 -35.14
C GLY A 130 -27.56 -3.05 -34.56
N ASP A 131 -26.51 -3.34 -35.34
CA ASP A 131 -25.45 -4.25 -34.92
C ASP A 131 -24.39 -3.51 -34.09
N VAL A 132 -24.08 -4.05 -32.90
CA VAL A 132 -23.11 -3.51 -31.95
C VAL A 132 -21.96 -4.49 -31.83
N THR A 133 -20.76 -4.06 -32.20
CA THR A 133 -19.54 -4.88 -32.23
C THR A 133 -18.66 -4.58 -31.03
N LEU A 134 -18.28 -5.64 -30.31
CA LEU A 134 -17.45 -5.62 -29.12
C LEU A 134 -16.00 -5.97 -29.48
N THR A 135 -15.07 -5.10 -29.09
CA THR A 135 -13.63 -5.21 -29.40
C THR A 135 -12.81 -5.05 -28.11
N PRO A 136 -11.96 -6.03 -27.73
CA PRO A 136 -11.04 -5.90 -26.61
C PRO A 136 -10.09 -4.70 -26.79
N ASP A 137 -9.76 -4.03 -25.69
CA ASP A 137 -8.80 -2.92 -25.67
C ASP A 137 -7.79 -3.09 -24.51
N ALA A 138 -7.27 -1.98 -23.98
CA ALA A 138 -6.37 -1.96 -22.85
C ALA A 138 -6.96 -2.65 -21.60
N TYR A 139 -6.08 -3.34 -20.88
CA TYR A 139 -6.38 -3.98 -19.60
C TYR A 139 -5.25 -3.72 -18.60
N THR A 140 -5.56 -3.79 -17.30
CA THR A 140 -4.62 -3.68 -16.19
C THR A 140 -4.58 -5.01 -15.45
N ILE A 141 -3.38 -5.48 -15.17
CA ILE A 141 -3.14 -6.53 -14.18
C ILE A 141 -2.67 -5.83 -12.92
N THR A 142 -3.52 -5.82 -11.88
CA THR A 142 -3.16 -5.29 -10.56
C THR A 142 -2.70 -6.44 -9.66
N ALA A 143 -1.49 -6.36 -9.14
CA ALA A 143 -0.96 -7.29 -8.14
C ALA A 143 -0.20 -6.52 -7.06
N TYR A 144 -0.39 -6.85 -5.79
CA TYR A 144 0.21 -6.15 -4.64
C TYR A 144 -0.01 -4.62 -4.67
N SER A 145 -1.19 -4.17 -5.07
CA SER A 145 -1.51 -2.74 -5.28
C SER A 145 -0.63 -2.02 -6.30
N THR A 146 0.01 -2.77 -7.21
CA THR A 146 0.80 -2.23 -8.32
C THR A 146 0.20 -2.65 -9.66
N ASP A 147 0.15 -1.72 -10.60
CA ASP A 147 -0.51 -1.90 -11.89
C ASP A 147 0.50 -2.18 -13.01
N THR A 148 0.33 -3.32 -13.68
CA THR A 148 0.91 -3.54 -15.02
C THR A 148 -0.13 -3.14 -16.06
N LYS A 149 0.16 -2.09 -16.84
CA LYS A 149 -0.76 -1.56 -17.86
C LYS A 149 -0.49 -2.22 -19.21
N CYS A 150 -1.44 -2.99 -19.71
CA CYS A 150 -1.35 -3.73 -20.96
C CYS A 150 -2.20 -3.03 -22.04
N THR A 151 -1.57 -2.67 -23.16
CA THR A 151 -2.20 -1.93 -24.27
C THR A 151 -2.00 -2.64 -25.61
N PRO A 152 -3.03 -2.74 -26.48
CA PRO A 152 -2.87 -3.30 -27.81
C PRO A 152 -1.86 -2.51 -28.66
N LYS A 153 -1.01 -3.22 -29.41
CA LYS A 153 -0.02 -2.64 -30.34
C LYS A 153 -0.43 -2.75 -31.82
N GLU A 154 -1.60 -3.31 -32.08
CA GLU A 154 -2.18 -3.45 -33.41
C GLU A 154 -3.70 -3.30 -33.36
N ALA A 155 -4.36 -3.25 -34.52
CA ALA A 155 -5.81 -3.21 -34.59
C ALA A 155 -6.40 -4.53 -34.10
N VAL A 156 -7.11 -4.49 -32.97
CA VAL A 156 -7.71 -5.68 -32.35
C VAL A 156 -8.91 -6.16 -33.17
N PRO A 157 -9.07 -7.48 -33.42
CA PRO A 157 -10.24 -8.02 -34.09
C PRO A 157 -11.52 -7.85 -33.25
N ALA A 158 -12.66 -7.71 -33.93
CA ALA A 158 -13.98 -7.84 -33.31
C ALA A 158 -14.12 -9.22 -32.65
N ALA A 159 -14.50 -9.27 -31.37
CA ALA A 159 -14.63 -10.50 -30.59
C ALA A 159 -16.07 -10.97 -30.44
N ALA A 160 -17.05 -10.07 -30.52
CA ALA A 160 -18.47 -10.43 -30.58
C ALA A 160 -19.29 -9.35 -31.29
N THR A 161 -20.44 -9.72 -31.85
CA THR A 161 -21.43 -8.78 -32.41
C THR A 161 -22.81 -9.11 -31.86
N ILE A 162 -23.46 -8.10 -31.27
CA ILE A 162 -24.81 -8.16 -30.71
C ILE A 162 -25.76 -7.48 -31.68
N LYS A 163 -26.82 -8.18 -32.09
CA LYS A 163 -27.88 -7.58 -32.91
C LYS A 163 -28.95 -6.94 -32.03
N VAL A 164 -28.94 -5.61 -31.94
CA VAL A 164 -29.89 -4.86 -31.11
C VAL A 164 -31.16 -4.54 -31.90
N THR A 165 -32.30 -4.99 -31.40
CA THR A 165 -33.62 -4.77 -32.00
C THR A 165 -34.35 -3.61 -31.31
N ALA A 166 -35.23 -2.91 -32.03
CA ALA A 166 -36.00 -1.83 -31.43
C ALA A 166 -36.94 -2.36 -30.33
N ALA A 167 -37.18 -1.55 -29.29
CA ALA A 167 -38.16 -1.88 -28.27
C ALA A 167 -39.57 -1.98 -28.89
N GLU A 168 -40.31 -3.04 -28.58
CA GLU A 168 -41.69 -3.22 -29.04
C GLU A 168 -42.63 -2.30 -28.24
N GLY A 169 -42.82 -1.08 -28.73
CA GLY A 169 -43.57 -0.04 -28.02
C GLY A 169 -43.79 1.24 -28.80
N GLY A 170 -44.14 1.15 -30.10
CA GLY A 170 -44.40 2.34 -30.91
C GLY A 170 -44.77 2.03 -32.36
N SER A 171 -46.06 1.99 -32.66
CA SER A 171 -46.54 1.96 -34.04
C SER A 171 -46.38 3.34 -34.68
N THR A 172 -45.34 3.51 -35.50
CA THR A 172 -45.38 4.47 -36.63
C THR A 172 -45.05 3.77 -37.93
N THR A 173 -46.09 3.58 -38.74
CA THR A 173 -46.06 3.07 -40.10
C THR A 173 -45.05 3.83 -40.96
N SER A 174 -44.29 3.11 -41.79
CA SER A 174 -43.46 3.73 -42.83
C SER A 174 -44.32 4.50 -43.84
N GLY A 175 -43.91 5.70 -44.23
CA GLY A 175 -44.48 6.33 -45.43
C GLY A 175 -44.26 7.84 -45.60
N GLY A 176 -43.49 8.20 -46.63
CA GLY A 176 -43.78 9.39 -47.44
C GLY A 176 -43.03 10.69 -47.12
N SER A 177 -42.10 11.06 -48.00
CA SER A 177 -41.66 12.45 -48.18
C SER A 177 -42.82 13.37 -48.62
N THR A 178 -42.76 14.68 -48.32
CA THR A 178 -42.74 15.79 -49.31
C THR A 178 -42.98 17.17 -48.67
N SER A 179 -42.08 18.12 -48.99
CA SER A 179 -42.21 19.58 -49.12
C SER A 179 -43.29 20.41 -48.37
N GLY A 180 -42.81 21.46 -47.68
CA GLY A 180 -43.27 22.84 -47.92
C GLY A 180 -44.43 23.41 -47.08
N GLY A 181 -44.21 24.58 -46.46
CA GLY A 181 -45.29 25.36 -45.83
C GLY A 181 -44.82 26.45 -44.85
N THR A 182 -44.72 27.69 -45.32
CA THR A 182 -44.50 28.90 -44.49
C THR A 182 -45.83 29.57 -44.12
N THR A 183 -46.03 30.00 -42.85
CA THR A 183 -46.70 31.28 -42.49
C THR A 183 -46.64 31.62 -40.99
N THR A 184 -45.81 32.63 -40.66
CA THR A 184 -46.11 33.90 -39.95
C THR A 184 -47.27 34.05 -38.92
N SER A 185 -46.89 34.55 -37.73
CA SER A 185 -47.59 35.44 -36.75
C SER A 185 -48.94 35.09 -36.08
N GLY A 186 -49.03 35.46 -34.79
CA GLY A 186 -50.30 35.72 -34.08
C GLY A 186 -50.16 35.85 -32.55
N THR A 187 -50.11 37.07 -32.01
CA THR A 187 -49.93 37.37 -30.57
C THR A 187 -51.23 37.59 -29.78
N THR A 188 -51.07 37.62 -28.44
CA THR A 188 -51.75 38.48 -27.42
C THR A 188 -53.05 38.06 -26.68
N THR A 189 -52.92 37.95 -25.33
CA THR A 189 -53.73 38.66 -24.28
C THR A 189 -54.86 37.96 -23.48
N SER A 190 -54.52 37.62 -22.22
CA SER A 190 -55.15 37.91 -20.89
C SER A 190 -56.64 37.72 -20.54
N GLY A 191 -56.90 37.33 -19.27
CA GLY A 191 -57.89 38.03 -18.41
C GLY A 191 -58.55 37.28 -17.23
N GLY A 192 -58.51 37.88 -16.02
CA GLY A 192 -59.39 37.59 -14.84
C GLY A 192 -58.70 36.86 -13.65
N SER A 193 -58.41 37.41 -12.46
CA SER A 193 -59.00 38.38 -11.49
C SER A 193 -60.05 37.84 -10.51
N THR A 194 -59.75 37.85 -9.19
CA THR A 194 -60.56 38.39 -8.05
C THR A 194 -59.82 38.25 -6.70
N THR A 195 -60.42 38.73 -5.57
CA THR A 195 -59.68 39.50 -4.54
C THR A 195 -60.22 39.33 -3.08
N SER A 196 -59.31 39.45 -2.08
CA SER A 196 -59.50 39.93 -0.67
C SER A 196 -59.94 39.05 0.53
N GLY A 197 -59.32 39.36 1.70
CA GLY A 197 -59.80 39.15 3.09
C GLY A 197 -59.18 37.95 3.83
N GLY A 198 -58.73 38.00 5.11
CA GLY A 198 -58.68 39.05 6.16
C GLY A 198 -57.88 38.57 7.40
N THR A 199 -57.92 39.28 8.54
CA THR A 199 -57.03 39.11 9.73
C THR A 199 -57.74 38.44 10.95
N THR A 200 -57.20 38.17 12.15
CA THR A 200 -56.03 38.69 12.92
C THR A 200 -55.63 37.77 14.11
N SER A 201 -54.35 37.84 14.58
CA SER A 201 -53.82 37.57 15.95
C SER A 201 -54.15 36.31 16.79
N GLY A 202 -53.11 35.75 17.43
CA GLY A 202 -53.21 34.91 18.64
C GLY A 202 -51.85 34.39 19.16
N GLY A 203 -51.44 34.75 20.39
CA GLY A 203 -50.34 34.10 21.12
C GLY A 203 -50.80 32.81 21.84
N THR A 204 -50.03 32.11 22.69
CA THR A 204 -48.87 32.52 23.51
C THR A 204 -48.02 31.31 24.01
N THR A 205 -46.80 31.59 24.50
CA THR A 205 -46.08 30.96 25.66
C THR A 205 -45.79 29.45 25.73
N SER A 206 -44.49 29.11 25.70
CA SER A 206 -43.64 28.48 26.76
C SER A 206 -42.31 28.02 26.11
N GLY A 207 -41.08 28.20 26.62
CA GLY A 207 -40.59 28.25 28.00
C GLY A 207 -39.93 26.89 28.34
N GLY A 208 -38.64 26.75 28.67
CA GLY A 208 -37.51 27.69 28.76
C GLY A 208 -36.26 26.99 29.36
N SER A 209 -35.13 27.72 29.51
CA SER A 209 -33.96 27.37 30.37
C SER A 209 -33.08 26.17 29.93
N THR A 210 -31.76 26.07 30.17
CA THR A 210 -30.68 26.96 30.73
C THR A 210 -29.35 26.33 30.29
N SER A 211 -28.37 27.03 29.70
CA SER A 211 -27.35 27.92 30.30
C SER A 211 -26.17 27.23 31.00
N GLY A 212 -24.94 27.61 30.59
CA GLY A 212 -23.67 27.33 31.27
C GLY A 212 -22.60 26.72 30.35
N GLY A 213 -21.51 27.38 29.94
CA GLY A 213 -21.11 28.79 30.10
C GLY A 213 -19.61 28.96 30.42
N SER A 214 -18.90 29.75 29.61
CA SER A 214 -17.58 30.39 29.93
C SER A 214 -16.35 29.45 30.08
N THR A 215 -15.08 29.81 29.82
CA THR A 215 -14.45 31.04 29.28
C THR A 215 -13.00 30.76 28.79
N SER A 216 -12.53 31.57 27.83
CA SER A 216 -11.17 32.15 27.67
C SER A 216 -9.88 31.41 28.09
N GLY A 217 -9.01 31.17 27.09
CA GLY A 217 -7.71 31.88 26.96
C GLY A 217 -6.48 31.38 27.76
N GLY A 218 -5.36 31.18 27.07
CA GLY A 218 -4.06 30.95 27.71
C GLY A 218 -2.92 30.55 26.76
N SER A 219 -2.24 31.52 26.14
CA SER A 219 -0.90 31.30 25.60
C SER A 219 0.12 31.48 26.72
N THR A 220 0.94 30.47 27.00
CA THR A 220 2.05 30.58 27.96
C THR A 220 3.36 30.08 27.34
N SER A 221 4.36 30.94 27.41
CA SER A 221 5.75 30.66 27.06
C SER A 221 6.52 30.13 28.26
N GLY A 222 7.60 29.38 28.02
CA GLY A 222 8.75 29.30 28.94
C GLY A 222 8.52 28.52 30.25
N GLY A 223 8.89 27.24 30.23
CA GLY A 223 9.11 26.45 31.44
C GLY A 223 10.52 25.87 31.43
N SER A 224 11.50 26.66 31.87
CA SER A 224 12.83 26.16 32.24
C SER A 224 12.84 25.97 33.76
N THR A 225 12.86 24.72 34.22
CA THR A 225 13.17 24.41 35.61
C THR A 225 14.67 24.13 35.75
N SER A 226 15.27 24.80 36.72
CA SER A 226 16.67 24.63 37.12
C SER A 226 16.86 23.28 37.80
N GLY A 227 18.09 22.74 37.75
CA GLY A 227 18.39 21.43 38.31
C GLY A 227 18.16 21.32 39.82
N GLY A 228 17.57 20.19 40.21
CA GLY A 228 17.33 19.72 41.57
C GLY A 228 16.73 18.31 41.47
N ASP A 229 17.20 17.35 42.27
CA ASP A 229 16.61 16.00 42.30
C ASP A 229 15.34 16.03 43.16
N ASP A 230 14.31 16.70 42.65
CA ASP A 230 13.07 17.04 43.39
C ASP A 230 12.13 15.83 43.62
N GLY A 231 12.64 14.61 43.48
CA GLY A 231 11.84 13.38 43.48
C GLY A 231 10.88 13.26 42.29
N GLN A 232 10.88 14.21 41.35
CA GLN A 232 10.05 14.18 40.16
C GLN A 232 10.43 12.96 39.31
N THR A 233 9.46 12.07 39.11
CA THR A 233 9.64 10.85 38.30
C THR A 233 8.89 10.89 36.98
N ASP A 234 7.97 11.82 36.76
CA ASP A 234 7.20 11.97 35.53
C ASP A 234 7.45 13.33 34.87
N PHE A 235 7.81 13.32 33.59
CA PHE A 235 8.20 14.48 32.80
C PHE A 235 7.35 14.52 31.52
N ALA A 236 6.45 15.51 31.43
CA ALA A 236 5.56 15.67 30.29
C ALA A 236 6.22 16.50 29.18
N GLY A 237 6.11 16.01 27.94
CA GLY A 237 6.62 16.71 26.76
C GLY A 237 5.68 17.81 26.26
N LYS A 238 6.25 18.73 25.49
CA LYS A 238 5.53 19.70 24.66
C LYS A 238 5.10 19.01 23.36
N THR A 239 3.84 19.16 22.98
CA THR A 239 3.33 18.73 21.67
C THR A 239 3.98 19.57 20.56
N VAL A 240 4.70 18.93 19.65
CA VAL A 240 5.40 19.58 18.53
C VAL A 240 4.81 19.13 17.19
N THR A 241 4.74 20.03 16.21
CA THR A 241 4.35 19.68 14.84
C THR A 241 5.53 19.04 14.10
N THR A 242 5.30 17.87 13.53
CA THR A 242 6.29 17.06 12.80
C THR A 242 5.81 16.79 11.39
N SER A 243 6.67 16.98 10.39
CA SER A 243 6.37 16.64 8.99
C SER A 243 7.33 15.57 8.49
N PHE A 244 6.79 14.51 7.90
CA PHE A 244 7.54 13.38 7.36
C PHE A 244 7.39 13.30 5.85
N ALA A 245 8.45 12.89 5.16
CA ALA A 245 8.42 12.45 3.76
C ALA A 245 8.64 10.94 3.74
N CYS A 246 7.65 10.17 3.28
CA CYS A 246 7.74 8.71 3.25
C CYS A 246 7.94 8.17 1.83
N THR A 247 8.48 6.96 1.73
CA THR A 247 8.60 6.25 0.46
C THR A 247 7.37 5.40 0.17
N SER A 248 7.14 5.10 -1.11
CA SER A 248 6.20 4.06 -1.54
C SER A 248 6.47 2.73 -0.81
N PRO A 249 5.44 1.95 -0.42
CA PRO A 249 4.01 2.13 -0.68
C PRO A 249 3.26 3.06 0.29
N GLY A 250 3.96 3.80 1.17
CA GLY A 250 3.34 4.79 2.05
C GLY A 250 2.93 6.10 1.34
N PRO A 251 2.16 6.96 2.02
CA PRO A 251 1.81 8.30 1.51
C PRO A 251 3.07 9.17 1.40
N ALA A 252 3.21 9.94 0.33
CA ALA A 252 4.43 10.72 0.06
C ALA A 252 4.79 11.73 1.17
N LYS A 253 3.79 12.23 1.92
CA LYS A 253 3.95 13.17 3.02
C LYS A 253 2.94 12.89 4.13
N ILE A 254 3.38 13.00 5.38
CA ILE A 254 2.54 12.96 6.58
C ILE A 254 2.83 14.23 7.39
N ASP A 255 1.80 14.96 7.81
CA ASP A 255 1.91 15.99 8.85
C ASP A 255 1.21 15.50 10.10
N SER A 256 1.91 15.56 11.24
CA SER A 256 1.42 15.08 12.52
C SER A 256 1.80 16.05 13.64
N SER A 257 1.24 15.81 14.82
CA SER A 257 1.82 16.30 16.07
C SER A 257 2.34 15.12 16.88
N ALA A 258 3.45 15.31 17.57
CA ALA A 258 4.07 14.30 18.41
C ALA A 258 4.45 14.89 19.79
N THR A 259 4.36 14.06 20.83
CA THR A 259 4.69 14.42 22.21
C THR A 259 5.49 13.31 22.86
N ILE A 260 6.71 13.62 23.31
CA ILE A 260 7.60 12.69 24.02
C ILE A 260 7.46 12.91 25.53
N ASN A 261 6.92 11.94 26.24
CA ASN A 261 6.89 11.94 27.71
C ASN A 261 7.96 10.99 28.24
N ALA A 262 8.44 11.21 29.44
CA ALA A 262 9.45 10.37 30.09
C ALA A 262 9.09 10.09 31.55
N LYS A 263 9.34 8.85 31.99
CA LYS A 263 9.26 8.44 33.39
C LYS A 263 10.62 7.97 33.89
N LYS A 264 11.20 8.64 34.89
CA LYS A 264 12.48 8.26 35.52
C LYS A 264 12.33 6.90 36.21
N ASN A 265 13.15 5.95 35.79
CA ASN A 265 13.21 4.58 36.27
C ASN A 265 14.67 4.26 36.64
N GLY A 266 15.00 4.47 37.92
CA GLY A 266 16.39 4.48 38.38
C GLY A 266 17.21 5.58 37.70
N GLY A 267 18.31 5.19 37.04
CA GLY A 267 19.14 6.10 36.24
C GLY A 267 18.71 6.25 34.76
N SER A 268 17.65 5.55 34.33
CA SER A 268 17.13 5.63 32.96
C SER A 268 15.74 6.27 32.94
N TYR A 269 15.20 6.50 31.74
CA TYR A 269 13.88 7.10 31.54
C TYR A 269 13.07 6.24 30.56
N ASP A 270 11.93 5.74 31.00
CA ASP A 270 10.97 5.07 30.12
C ASP A 270 10.20 6.14 29.34
N LEU A 271 10.37 6.14 28.02
CA LEU A 271 9.76 7.09 27.11
C LEU A 271 8.42 6.58 26.59
N THR A 272 7.47 7.50 26.44
CA THR A 272 6.21 7.27 25.73
C THR A 272 5.99 8.38 24.72
N VAL A 273 6.01 8.02 23.44
CA VAL A 273 5.79 8.93 22.31
C VAL A 273 4.36 8.76 21.82
N LYS A 274 3.59 9.83 21.91
CA LYS A 274 2.21 9.92 21.42
C LYS A 274 2.21 10.70 20.11
N THR A 275 1.47 10.24 19.11
CA THR A 275 1.14 11.04 17.92
C THR A 275 -0.31 11.50 17.97
N ALA A 276 -0.70 12.43 17.09
CA ALA A 276 -2.12 12.66 16.80
C ALA A 276 -2.84 11.36 16.38
N GLU A 277 -4.15 11.31 16.56
CA GLU A 277 -5.03 10.29 15.97
C GLU A 277 -5.31 10.62 14.49
N GLY A 278 -5.62 9.61 13.67
CA GLY A 278 -5.95 9.80 12.26
C GLY A 278 -4.82 10.45 11.45
N VAL A 279 -3.59 9.97 11.63
CA VAL A 279 -2.37 10.61 11.07
C VAL A 279 -2.26 10.49 9.55
N MET A 280 -2.97 9.52 8.98
CA MET A 280 -2.96 9.14 7.57
C MET A 280 -4.19 8.27 7.29
N ASP A 281 -4.73 8.33 6.09
CA ASP A 281 -5.78 7.39 5.66
C ASP A 281 -5.14 6.10 5.14
N SER A 282 -5.75 4.94 5.42
CA SER A 282 -5.20 3.66 4.98
C SER A 282 -5.37 3.47 3.46
N PRO A 283 -4.30 3.28 2.66
CA PRO A 283 -4.42 3.12 1.21
C PRO A 283 -4.96 1.75 0.77
N ALA A 284 -5.06 0.80 1.69
CA ALA A 284 -5.53 -0.56 1.46
C ALA A 284 -6.18 -1.13 2.76
N PRO A 285 -6.92 -2.25 2.69
CA PRO A 285 -7.40 -2.92 3.90
C PRO A 285 -6.22 -3.53 4.67
N LEU A 286 -6.17 -3.29 5.98
CA LEU A 286 -5.15 -3.81 6.90
C LEU A 286 -5.82 -4.64 7.99
N PRO A 287 -5.48 -5.94 8.17
CA PRO A 287 -6.04 -6.71 9.26
C PRO A 287 -5.55 -6.19 10.63
N ALA A 288 -6.28 -6.55 11.68
CA ALA A 288 -5.84 -6.33 13.06
C ALA A 288 -4.45 -6.94 13.28
N GLY A 289 -3.53 -6.18 13.87
CA GLY A 289 -2.15 -6.60 14.12
C GLY A 289 -1.15 -6.41 12.97
N ALA A 290 -1.58 -5.96 11.80
CA ALA A 290 -0.75 -5.82 10.60
C ALA A 290 0.27 -4.67 10.67
N LEU A 291 -0.16 -3.50 11.14
CA LEU A 291 0.59 -2.25 11.13
C LEU A 291 1.25 -2.02 12.49
N LYS A 292 2.59 -1.91 12.52
CA LYS A 292 3.40 -1.59 13.70
C LYS A 292 4.22 -0.31 13.46
N PRO A 293 4.03 0.75 14.26
CA PRO A 293 4.86 1.94 14.19
C PRO A 293 6.15 1.77 15.00
N SER A 294 7.22 2.41 14.54
CA SER A 294 8.42 2.65 15.33
C SER A 294 9.03 3.99 14.93
N MET A 295 9.73 4.66 15.84
CA MET A 295 10.32 5.97 15.59
C MET A 295 11.73 6.04 16.17
N VAL A 296 12.64 6.69 15.44
CA VAL A 296 13.95 7.07 15.96
C VAL A 296 13.81 8.43 16.63
N ILE A 297 14.14 8.51 17.92
CA ILE A 297 14.19 9.77 18.68
C ILE A 297 15.62 10.30 18.63
N THR A 298 15.76 11.56 18.25
CA THR A 298 17.03 12.27 18.22
C THR A 298 17.31 12.88 19.59
N VAL A 299 18.49 12.58 20.15
CA VAL A 299 18.99 13.15 21.39
C VAL A 299 20.05 14.21 21.06
N GLY A 300 19.91 15.40 21.64
CA GLY A 300 20.87 16.50 21.52
C GLY A 300 20.98 17.31 22.82
N GLY A 301 21.71 18.42 22.80
CA GLY A 301 22.04 19.21 23.99
C GLY A 301 23.45 18.88 24.46
N ASP A 302 23.63 18.66 25.77
CA ASP A 302 24.89 18.15 26.33
C ASP A 302 25.09 16.65 26.06
N ASP A 303 24.00 15.92 25.76
CA ASP A 303 24.04 14.53 25.30
C ASP A 303 23.81 14.42 23.78
N SER A 304 24.19 13.31 23.15
CA SER A 304 24.04 13.12 21.70
C SER A 304 23.84 11.67 21.26
N GLY A 305 22.90 11.47 20.34
CA GLY A 305 22.71 10.19 19.68
C GLY A 305 21.28 10.00 19.16
N SER A 306 20.91 8.73 19.02
CA SER A 306 19.55 8.34 18.69
C SER A 306 19.16 7.06 19.44
N LEU A 307 17.86 6.88 19.65
CA LEU A 307 17.28 5.67 20.24
C LEU A 307 16.00 5.31 19.48
N LYS A 308 15.63 4.03 19.47
CA LYS A 308 14.40 3.55 18.84
C LYS A 308 13.29 3.40 19.89
N VAL A 309 12.09 3.87 19.57
CA VAL A 309 10.84 3.52 20.26
C VAL A 309 9.96 2.67 19.33
N GLU A 310 9.17 1.77 19.88
CA GLU A 310 8.28 0.87 19.14
C GLU A 310 6.87 0.88 19.75
N GLY A 311 5.85 0.91 18.91
CA GLY A 311 4.45 0.90 19.33
C GLY A 311 3.78 -0.47 19.13
N PRO A 312 2.65 -0.70 19.80
CA PRO A 312 1.83 -1.89 19.56
C PRO A 312 1.29 -1.88 18.12
N ALA A 313 0.93 -3.06 17.64
CA ALA A 313 0.25 -3.16 16.35
C ALA A 313 -1.17 -2.56 16.42
N ASN A 314 -1.73 -2.15 15.27
CA ASN A 314 -3.11 -1.70 15.17
C ASN A 314 -4.06 -2.73 15.80
N LYS A 315 -4.95 -2.28 16.68
CA LYS A 315 -5.80 -3.19 17.46
C LYS A 315 -6.95 -3.77 16.65
N ASP A 316 -7.53 -2.93 15.80
CA ASP A 316 -8.69 -3.21 14.97
C ASP A 316 -8.27 -3.29 13.50
N ALA A 317 -9.05 -4.02 12.69
CA ALA A 317 -8.87 -4.02 11.24
C ALA A 317 -9.30 -2.67 10.65
N LEU A 318 -8.58 -2.21 9.65
CA LEU A 318 -8.79 -0.93 8.95
C LEU A 318 -9.16 -1.22 7.49
N ASN A 319 -10.17 -0.54 6.97
CA ASN A 319 -10.54 -0.59 5.56
C ASN A 319 -9.74 0.46 4.75
N THR A 320 -9.89 0.42 3.42
CA THR A 320 -9.33 1.49 2.57
C THR A 320 -10.04 2.81 2.86
N GLY A 321 -9.29 3.87 3.13
CA GLY A 321 -9.80 5.18 3.52
C GLY A 321 -10.08 5.35 5.02
N ASP A 322 -9.92 4.31 5.84
CA ASP A 322 -10.09 4.47 7.30
C ASP A 322 -8.90 5.25 7.90
N PRO A 323 -9.15 6.15 8.87
CA PRO A 323 -8.10 6.93 9.51
C PRO A 323 -7.22 6.04 10.40
N VAL A 324 -5.92 6.03 10.13
CA VAL A 324 -4.93 5.25 10.86
C VAL A 324 -4.39 6.07 12.03
N SER A 325 -4.61 5.60 13.25
CA SER A 325 -3.93 6.09 14.45
C SER A 325 -2.75 5.18 14.79
N LEU A 326 -1.58 5.77 15.03
CA LEU A 326 -0.42 5.03 15.52
C LEU A 326 -0.54 4.86 17.03
N GLY A 327 -0.39 3.62 17.53
CA GLY A 327 -0.39 3.37 18.97
C GLY A 327 0.83 3.99 19.66
N ASP A 328 0.66 4.39 20.92
CA ASP A 328 1.72 4.93 21.78
C ASP A 328 3.02 4.10 21.65
N MET A 329 4.10 4.73 21.19
CA MET A 329 5.40 4.08 21.03
C MET A 329 6.22 4.22 22.30
N THR A 330 6.85 3.13 22.76
CA THR A 330 7.64 3.11 23.99
C THR A 330 9.08 2.69 23.74
N GLY A 331 9.97 3.08 24.65
CA GLY A 331 11.37 2.69 24.66
C GLY A 331 12.10 3.30 25.86
N THR A 332 13.38 3.01 26.04
CA THR A 332 14.13 3.49 27.22
C THR A 332 15.28 4.39 26.79
N TYR A 333 15.33 5.59 27.36
CA TYR A 333 16.45 6.52 27.25
C TYR A 333 17.38 6.36 28.45
N LYS A 334 18.68 6.18 28.18
CA LYS A 334 19.72 6.11 29.18
C LYS A 334 20.78 7.18 28.86
N PRO A 335 20.93 8.23 29.68
CA PRO A 335 21.86 9.32 29.40
C PRO A 335 23.32 8.86 29.40
N GLY A 336 24.12 9.27 28.41
CA GLY A 336 25.57 9.03 28.39
C GLY A 336 26.42 10.27 28.69
N ALA A 337 25.78 11.43 28.81
CA ALA A 337 26.38 12.67 29.30
C ALA A 337 25.66 13.21 30.55
N ASP A 338 26.34 14.12 31.25
CA ASP A 338 25.78 14.93 32.33
C ASP A 338 25.33 16.28 31.75
N GLY A 339 24.21 16.82 32.23
CA GLY A 339 23.72 18.15 31.82
C GLY A 339 22.30 18.12 31.26
N LYS A 340 22.03 18.97 30.27
CA LYS A 340 20.73 19.12 29.60
C LYS A 340 20.64 18.23 28.36
N ALA A 341 19.80 17.20 28.42
CA ALA A 341 19.42 16.42 27.25
C ALA A 341 18.11 16.92 26.63
N THR A 342 18.04 16.96 25.31
CA THR A 342 16.87 17.34 24.52
C THR A 342 16.43 16.17 23.66
N LEU A 343 15.13 15.89 23.62
CA LEU A 343 14.55 14.79 22.85
C LEU A 343 13.60 15.35 21.80
N SER A 344 13.85 15.00 20.55
CA SER A 344 13.06 15.42 19.38
C SER A 344 12.57 14.21 18.60
N PRO A 345 11.32 14.20 18.11
CA PRO A 345 10.86 13.18 17.17
C PRO A 345 11.75 13.17 15.91
N GLY A 346 12.25 12.00 15.52
CA GLY A 346 13.04 11.79 14.31
C GLY A 346 12.31 10.86 13.34
N ASP A 347 13.08 10.10 12.55
CA ASP A 347 12.53 9.30 11.45
C ASP A 347 11.53 8.24 11.95
N LEU A 348 10.34 8.24 11.36
CA LEU A 348 9.28 7.26 11.58
C LEU A 348 9.50 6.06 10.64
N THR A 349 9.17 4.86 11.08
CA THR A 349 9.17 3.64 10.27
C THR A 349 7.92 2.85 10.60
N ILE A 350 7.06 2.69 9.60
CA ILE A 350 5.82 1.90 9.70
C ILE A 350 6.08 0.55 9.06
N VAL A 351 5.89 -0.53 9.80
CA VAL A 351 6.00 -1.90 9.30
C VAL A 351 4.59 -2.46 9.11
N VAL A 352 4.29 -2.93 7.90
CA VAL A 352 2.99 -3.53 7.54
C VAL A 352 3.19 -5.00 7.17
N THR A 353 2.52 -5.89 7.91
CA THR A 353 2.56 -7.35 7.71
C THR A 353 1.15 -7.82 7.39
N LEU A 354 0.84 -8.01 6.11
CA LEU A 354 -0.53 -8.28 5.65
C LEU A 354 -1.05 -9.67 6.05
N SER A 355 -0.15 -10.62 6.31
CA SER A 355 -0.50 -11.98 6.74
C SER A 355 0.57 -12.57 7.68
N ALA A 356 0.17 -13.49 8.57
CA ALA A 356 1.14 -14.16 9.44
C ALA A 356 2.09 -15.03 8.60
N GLY A 357 3.37 -14.66 8.55
CA GLY A 357 4.41 -15.37 7.78
C GLY A 357 4.78 -14.75 6.43
N SER A 358 4.11 -13.70 5.97
CA SER A 358 4.59 -12.90 4.82
C SER A 358 5.71 -11.95 5.24
N ASP A 359 6.62 -11.63 4.31
CA ASP A 359 7.67 -10.63 4.53
C ASP A 359 7.07 -9.26 4.92
N PRO A 360 7.61 -8.59 5.95
CA PRO A 360 7.10 -7.31 6.42
C PRO A 360 7.47 -6.16 5.48
N ILE A 361 6.47 -5.45 4.97
CA ILE A 361 6.65 -4.23 4.17
C ILE A 361 7.11 -3.12 5.11
N THR A 362 8.30 -2.56 4.85
CA THR A 362 8.85 -1.47 5.65
C THR A 362 8.68 -0.14 4.92
N ILE A 363 7.96 0.80 5.54
CA ILE A 363 7.69 2.14 5.02
C ILE A 363 8.52 3.14 5.85
N PRO A 364 9.72 3.55 5.39
CA PRO A 364 10.49 4.61 6.02
C PRO A 364 9.86 5.99 5.74
N CYS A 365 9.76 6.80 6.79
CA CYS A 365 9.18 8.14 6.82
C CYS A 365 10.20 9.11 7.44
N LYS A 366 10.99 9.78 6.58
CA LYS A 366 12.05 10.69 7.01
C LYS A 366 11.49 11.97 7.60
N ALA A 367 11.94 12.37 8.79
CA ALA A 367 11.58 13.64 9.39
C ALA A 367 12.19 14.81 8.58
N THR A 368 11.32 15.68 8.08
CA THR A 368 11.68 16.89 7.31
C THR A 368 11.51 18.17 8.13
N LYS A 369 10.65 18.13 9.15
CA LYS A 369 10.45 19.19 10.14
C LYS A 369 10.18 18.54 11.49
N THR A 370 10.93 18.97 12.50
CA THR A 370 10.77 18.53 13.89
C THR A 370 11.23 19.64 14.85
N ALA A 371 10.93 19.51 16.13
CA ALA A 371 11.35 20.42 17.19
C ALA A 371 11.53 19.64 18.51
N VAL A 372 12.24 20.24 19.47
CA VAL A 372 12.43 19.66 20.80
C VAL A 372 11.09 19.52 21.51
N SER A 373 10.71 18.27 21.82
CA SER A 373 9.47 17.97 22.55
C SER A 373 9.73 17.94 24.06
N LEU A 374 10.86 17.38 24.50
CA LEU A 374 11.19 17.23 25.91
C LEU A 374 12.63 17.67 26.20
N GLU A 375 12.84 18.28 27.36
CA GLU A 375 14.14 18.68 27.90
C GLU A 375 14.27 18.03 29.28
N LEU A 376 15.40 17.40 29.57
CA LEU A 376 15.67 16.68 30.81
C LEU A 376 17.02 17.12 31.38
N ASP A 377 17.08 17.37 32.69
CA ASP A 377 18.34 17.34 33.42
C ASP A 377 18.73 15.88 33.69
N VAL A 378 19.93 15.51 33.24
CA VAL A 378 20.41 14.14 33.23
C VAL A 378 21.77 14.00 33.91
N GLN A 379 22.04 12.80 34.41
CA GLN A 379 23.34 12.39 34.93
C GLN A 379 23.80 11.16 34.15
N LYS A 380 25.08 11.17 33.76
CA LYS A 380 25.70 10.15 32.93
C LYS A 380 25.59 8.78 33.55
N GLN A 381 25.11 7.83 32.75
CA GLN A 381 25.06 6.42 33.12
C GLN A 381 26.07 5.61 32.31
N ALA A 382 26.63 4.57 32.92
CA ALA A 382 27.51 3.64 32.22
C ALA A 382 26.75 2.92 31.08
N GLY A 383 27.24 3.06 29.84
CA GLY A 383 26.56 2.54 28.65
C GLY A 383 25.27 3.29 28.27
N GLY A 384 25.14 4.57 28.65
CA GLY A 384 24.14 5.46 28.06
C GLY A 384 24.48 5.88 26.64
N VAL A 385 23.55 6.56 25.96
CA VAL A 385 23.76 7.07 24.61
C VAL A 385 24.84 8.15 24.61
N SER A 386 25.87 8.00 23.80
CA SER A 386 26.85 9.05 23.48
C SER A 386 27.57 8.61 22.21
N GLY A 387 26.98 8.91 21.04
CA GLY A 387 27.60 8.64 19.73
C GLY A 387 27.68 7.17 19.31
N ALA A 388 26.68 6.34 19.61
CA ALA A 388 26.69 4.92 19.26
C ALA A 388 26.72 4.66 17.73
N THR A 389 27.88 4.24 17.22
CA THR A 389 28.02 3.59 15.91
C THR A 389 28.03 2.07 16.10
N THR A 390 26.90 1.39 15.84
CA THR A 390 26.84 -0.08 15.89
C THR A 390 26.10 -0.63 14.68
N SER A 391 26.87 -0.97 13.64
CA SER A 391 26.44 -1.88 12.59
C SER A 391 27.01 -3.27 12.85
N GLY A 392 26.13 -4.28 12.93
CA GLY A 392 26.47 -5.68 12.68
C GLY A 392 27.15 -6.47 13.82
N SER A 393 26.50 -7.55 14.24
CA SER A 393 27.21 -8.72 14.78
C SER A 393 27.87 -9.48 13.63
N GLY A 394 29.15 -9.84 13.77
CA GLY A 394 29.88 -10.68 12.80
C GLY A 394 31.24 -11.08 13.35
N SER A 395 31.60 -12.37 13.27
CA SER A 395 32.71 -12.95 14.04
C SER A 395 34.07 -12.99 13.33
N SER A 396 35.13 -12.84 14.14
CA SER A 396 36.47 -13.46 14.05
C SER A 396 37.46 -13.13 12.92
N SER A 397 38.70 -12.81 13.35
CA SER A 397 39.99 -12.77 12.62
C SER A 397 40.15 -11.70 11.52
N GLY A 398 41.29 -11.00 11.40
CA GLY A 398 42.51 -10.93 12.23
C GLY A 398 43.55 -9.95 11.66
N SER A 399 44.66 -9.73 12.38
CA SER A 399 45.93 -9.12 11.92
C SER A 399 46.02 -7.59 11.66
N SER A 400 46.51 -6.89 12.70
CA SER A 400 47.66 -5.96 12.68
C SER A 400 47.82 -4.87 11.59
N SER A 401 47.80 -3.60 12.02
CA SER A 401 48.91 -2.65 11.75
C SER A 401 48.89 -1.45 12.74
N SER A 402 50.07 -0.89 13.02
CA SER A 402 50.39 -0.01 14.16
C SER A 402 50.40 1.50 13.88
N SER A 403 50.16 2.33 14.92
CA SER A 403 50.87 3.61 15.28
C SER A 403 49.92 4.65 15.94
N SER A 404 50.33 5.63 16.75
CA SER A 404 51.37 5.72 17.82
C SER A 404 51.33 7.09 18.53
N SER A 405 51.16 7.15 19.86
CA SER A 405 51.44 8.34 20.73
C SER A 405 51.23 7.97 22.22
N SER A 406 52.26 7.74 23.05
CA SER A 406 52.97 8.72 23.91
C SER A 406 52.08 9.38 25.00
N SER A 407 52.41 9.44 26.31
CA SER A 407 53.63 9.04 27.05
C SER A 407 53.41 9.07 28.59
N GLY A 408 54.13 8.22 29.35
CA GLY A 408 54.43 8.38 30.78
C GLY A 408 53.45 7.74 31.79
N GLY A 409 53.87 7.05 32.85
CA GLY A 409 55.22 6.59 33.24
C GLY A 409 55.25 6.05 34.68
N GLY A 410 55.84 4.88 34.92
CA GLY A 410 55.98 4.29 36.27
C GLY A 410 56.57 2.87 36.25
N LEU A 411 57.70 2.67 36.93
CA LEU A 411 58.42 1.39 37.12
C LEU A 411 58.12 0.87 38.56
N ALA A 412 58.35 -0.38 38.99
CA ALA A 412 59.07 -1.50 38.39
C ALA A 412 58.55 -2.88 38.90
N GLU A 413 58.70 -3.91 38.06
CA GLU A 413 59.23 -5.26 38.33
C GLU A 413 59.13 -5.93 39.73
N THR A 414 58.64 -7.18 39.76
CA THR A 414 59.40 -8.38 40.23
C THR A 414 58.53 -9.66 40.16
N GLY A 415 59.02 -10.73 39.51
CA GLY A 415 58.32 -12.02 39.52
C GLY A 415 58.68 -13.01 38.42
N ALA A 416 59.97 -13.34 38.24
CA ALA A 416 60.37 -14.45 37.38
C ALA A 416 60.06 -15.81 38.03
N ASN A 417 59.81 -16.84 37.23
CA ASN A 417 60.48 -18.14 37.36
C ASN A 417 60.11 -19.09 36.21
N ASP A 418 61.09 -19.34 35.34
CA ASP A 418 61.07 -20.42 34.38
C ASP A 418 61.76 -21.68 34.94
N HIS A 419 61.15 -22.83 34.65
CA HIS A 419 61.75 -24.19 34.59
C HIS A 419 62.14 -24.94 35.88
N GLY A 420 61.65 -26.19 35.97
CA GLY A 420 62.28 -27.25 36.77
C GLY A 420 61.34 -28.39 37.19
N GLY A 421 61.38 -29.56 36.53
CA GLY A 421 60.60 -30.73 36.96
C GLY A 421 60.50 -31.89 35.94
N LEU A 422 61.41 -32.86 36.03
CA LEU A 422 61.51 -34.03 35.14
C LEU A 422 60.44 -35.13 35.42
N ARG A 423 60.36 -36.06 34.45
CA ARG A 423 59.81 -37.44 34.48
C ARG A 423 58.38 -37.57 33.92
N ALA A 424 58.14 -38.04 32.69
CA ALA A 424 58.50 -39.31 32.02
C ALA A 424 57.42 -40.40 32.15
N LEU A 425 56.71 -40.65 31.04
CA LEU A 425 56.60 -41.95 30.36
C LEU A 425 55.87 -41.74 29.02
N GLY A 426 56.27 -42.47 27.98
CA GLY A 426 55.62 -42.45 26.66
C GLY A 426 55.67 -43.84 26.02
N LEU A 427 55.45 -43.89 24.69
CA LEU A 427 55.44 -45.08 23.82
C LEU A 427 54.21 -46.02 23.95
N VAL A 428 53.68 -46.64 22.86
CA VAL A 428 53.87 -46.39 21.41
C VAL A 428 52.77 -47.08 20.56
N ALA A 429 52.78 -46.76 19.25
CA ALA A 429 52.22 -47.46 18.08
C ALA A 429 50.96 -46.84 17.45
N GLY A 430 50.87 -46.68 16.12
CA GLY A 430 51.85 -47.08 15.09
C GLY A 430 51.65 -46.43 13.72
N THR A 431 52.63 -46.65 12.85
CA THR A 431 52.71 -46.14 11.47
C THR A 431 51.79 -46.90 10.50
N VAL A 432 51.10 -46.18 9.61
CA VAL A 432 50.61 -46.73 8.33
C VAL A 432 51.05 -45.83 7.18
N ILE A 433 51.39 -46.47 6.07
CA ILE A 433 52.19 -45.96 4.96
C ILE A 433 51.28 -45.32 3.89
N LEU A 434 51.68 -44.18 3.33
CA LEU A 434 51.10 -43.60 2.12
C LEU A 434 51.96 -44.00 0.90
N LEU A 435 51.39 -44.77 -0.04
CA LEU A 435 52.12 -45.24 -1.23
C LEU A 435 51.21 -45.40 -2.45
N GLY A 436 51.43 -44.54 -3.45
CA GLY A 436 51.30 -44.86 -4.89
C GLY A 436 49.89 -44.86 -5.51
N GLY A 437 49.79 -44.34 -6.75
CA GLY A 437 48.59 -44.52 -7.58
C GLY A 437 48.30 -43.48 -8.66
N ALA A 438 49.28 -43.09 -9.49
CA ALA A 438 49.01 -42.25 -10.66
C ALA A 438 48.64 -43.12 -11.88
N ILE A 439 47.51 -42.85 -12.54
CA ILE A 439 47.25 -43.32 -13.91
C ILE A 439 46.74 -42.17 -14.78
N PHE A 440 47.53 -41.88 -15.82
CA PHE A 440 47.15 -41.08 -16.98
C PHE A 440 46.09 -41.80 -17.83
N THR A 441 45.06 -41.08 -18.27
CA THR A 441 44.48 -41.31 -19.61
C THR A 441 44.18 -39.98 -20.29
N PHE A 442 44.37 -39.94 -21.60
CA PHE A 442 44.61 -38.74 -22.40
C PHE A 442 43.75 -38.78 -23.68
N MET A 443 43.64 -37.64 -24.39
CA MET A 443 43.18 -37.51 -25.79
C MET A 443 41.64 -37.45 -26.08
N PRO A 444 41.20 -36.93 -27.26
CA PRO A 444 40.32 -35.74 -27.29
C PRO A 444 39.30 -35.77 -28.48
N ARG A 445 38.97 -34.59 -29.07
CA ARG A 445 38.23 -34.36 -30.35
C ARG A 445 36.70 -34.54 -30.25
N LYS A 446 35.86 -33.88 -31.06
CA LYS A 446 36.04 -32.77 -32.04
C LYS A 446 34.71 -32.00 -32.24
N ARG A 447 34.81 -30.85 -32.91
CA ARG A 447 33.70 -30.05 -33.49
C ARG A 447 32.89 -30.79 -34.58
N LEU A 448 31.77 -30.15 -34.93
CA LEU A 448 30.90 -30.28 -36.12
C LEU A 448 29.83 -31.39 -36.01
N ARG A 449 28.61 -31.19 -36.53
CA ARG A 449 28.19 -30.17 -37.51
C ARG A 449 26.78 -29.65 -37.26
#